data_AF-A0AAW0F2D6-F1
#
_entry.id   AF-A0AAW0F2D6-F1
#
_cell.length_a   1.000
_cell.length_b   1.000
_cell.length_c   1.000
_cell.angle_alpha   90.00
_cell.angle_beta   90.00
_cell.angle_gamma   90.00
#
_symmetry.space_group_name_H-M   'P 1'
#
loop_
_entity.id
_entity.type
_entity.pdbx_description
1 polymer ?
#
loop_
_entity_poly.entity_id
_entity_poly.type
_entity_poly.pdbx_seq_one_letter_code
_entity_poly.pdbx_strand_id
1 'polypeptide(L)'
;MQYVAEPATVRLYYRGNKYDVPMEFATRMHPGGKSILMRYKDSDITKDFEKMNHSVDAVVMMNEWLVDGHRFDDAAKAAVPVGEDTMLAEQEKKEAEKAKRWNRLAIGFGIASIMAAVQVRKH
;
A
#
# COMPACT_ATOMS: atom_id res chain seq x y z
N MET A 1 40.77 24.46 -5.25
CA MET A 1 39.50 23.93 -5.80
C MET A 1 39.16 22.66 -5.03
N GLN A 2 38.24 22.77 -4.08
CA GLN A 2 37.77 21.61 -3.33
C GLN A 2 36.69 20.96 -4.17
N TYR A 3 37.03 19.86 -4.87
CA TYR A 3 36.03 19.02 -5.52
C TYR A 3 35.23 18.36 -4.39
N VAL A 4 34.12 18.98 -4.00
CA VAL A 4 33.06 18.28 -3.28
C VAL A 4 32.46 17.31 -4.28
N ALA A 5 32.99 16.09 -4.31
CA ALA A 5 32.33 15.00 -5.01
C ALA A 5 30.95 14.87 -4.38
N GLU A 6 29.90 15.13 -5.15
CA GLU A 6 28.54 14.86 -4.72
C GLU A 6 28.50 13.40 -4.25
N PRO A 7 27.90 13.11 -3.07
CA PRO A 7 27.85 11.74 -2.59
C PRO A 7 27.15 10.90 -3.64
N ALA A 8 27.86 9.90 -4.17
CA ALA A 8 27.28 9.03 -5.17
C ALA A 8 26.04 8.35 -4.56
N THR A 9 24.89 8.52 -5.19
CA THR A 9 23.63 7.86 -4.81
C THR A 9 23.12 6.97 -5.93
N VAL A 10 22.27 6.02 -5.57
CA VAL A 10 21.51 5.18 -6.49
C VAL A 10 20.05 5.49 -6.29
N ARG A 11 19.43 6.05 -7.32
CA ARG A 11 17.99 6.34 -7.31
C ARG A 11 17.20 5.07 -7.54
N LEU A 12 16.18 4.86 -6.71
CA LEU A 12 15.27 3.71 -6.75
C LEU A 12 13.85 4.17 -6.48
N TYR A 13 12.86 3.45 -6.99
CA TYR A 13 11.45 3.71 -6.72
C TYR A 13 10.83 2.53 -5.99
N TYR A 14 10.06 2.80 -4.94
CA TYR A 14 9.38 1.76 -4.16
C TYR A 14 8.01 2.26 -3.71
N ARG A 15 6.95 1.52 -4.08
CA ARG A 15 5.53 1.86 -3.82
C ARG A 15 5.14 3.29 -4.24
N GLY A 16 5.68 3.74 -5.38
CA GLY A 16 5.43 5.09 -5.90
C GLY A 16 6.23 6.21 -5.22
N ASN A 17 7.05 5.89 -4.22
CA ASN A 17 7.98 6.83 -3.60
C ASN A 17 9.34 6.76 -4.28
N LYS A 18 10.08 7.86 -4.24
CA LYS A 18 11.43 8.03 -4.82
C LYS A 18 12.47 8.12 -3.71
N TYR A 19 13.53 7.33 -3.85
CA TYR A 19 14.63 7.25 -2.87
C TYR A 19 15.97 7.43 -3.55
N ASP A 20 16.88 8.18 -2.92
CA ASP A 20 18.26 8.31 -3.36
C ASP A 20 19.17 7.63 -2.33
N VAL A 21 19.46 6.35 -2.55
CA VAL A 21 20.22 5.49 -1.61
C VAL A 21 21.72 5.79 -1.70
N PRO A 22 22.43 6.04 -0.58
CA PRO A 22 23.86 6.27 -0.59
C PRO A 22 24.66 5.09 -1.16
N MET A 23 25.66 5.37 -2.00
CA MET A 23 26.56 4.34 -2.55
C MET A 23 27.34 3.60 -1.46
N GLU A 24 27.58 4.26 -0.32
CA GLU A 24 28.19 3.62 0.86
C GLU A 24 27.32 2.46 1.38
N PHE A 25 26.01 2.69 1.51
CA PHE A 25 25.06 1.63 1.87
C PHE A 25 25.09 0.50 0.84
N ALA A 26 25.00 0.84 -0.45
CA ALA A 26 25.02 -0.14 -1.51
C ALA A 26 26.27 -1.03 -1.50
N THR A 27 27.43 -0.47 -1.12
CA THR A 27 28.72 -1.17 -1.18
C THR A 27 29.04 -1.96 0.09
N ARG A 28 28.68 -1.43 1.27
CA ARG A 28 29.15 -1.97 2.56
C ARG A 28 28.04 -2.57 3.43
N MET A 29 26.79 -2.15 3.25
CA MET A 29 25.70 -2.47 4.18
C MET A 29 24.59 -3.29 3.53
N HIS A 30 24.37 -3.15 2.22
CA HIS A 30 23.35 -3.93 1.52
C HIS A 30 23.77 -5.41 1.42
N PRO A 31 23.01 -6.38 1.99
CA PRO A 31 23.40 -7.79 1.98
C PRO A 31 23.54 -8.40 0.59
N GLY A 32 22.78 -7.92 -0.39
CA GLY A 32 22.89 -8.33 -1.80
C GLY A 32 24.03 -7.64 -2.57
N GLY A 33 24.77 -6.74 -1.92
CA GLY A 33 25.84 -5.95 -2.50
C GLY A 33 25.36 -4.87 -3.49
N LYS A 34 26.34 -4.11 -4.00
CA LYS A 34 26.10 -2.95 -4.87
C LYS A 34 25.56 -3.32 -6.25
N SER A 35 26.00 -4.45 -6.80
CA SER A 35 25.69 -4.86 -8.17
C SER A 35 24.18 -5.01 -8.40
N ILE A 36 23.45 -5.51 -7.41
CA ILE A 36 22.00 -5.67 -7.47
C ILE A 36 21.31 -4.31 -7.48
N LEU A 37 21.65 -3.39 -6.57
CA LEU A 37 21.05 -2.06 -6.53
C LEU A 37 21.34 -1.25 -7.80
N MET A 38 22.55 -1.37 -8.36
CA MET A 38 22.90 -0.72 -9.63
C MET A 38 22.09 -1.24 -10.82
N ARG A 39 21.68 -2.53 -10.81
CA ARG A 39 20.82 -3.09 -11.86
C ARG A 39 19.43 -2.44 -11.86
N TYR A 40 18.94 -2.06 -10.69
CA TYR A 40 17.65 -1.43 -10.51
C TYR A 40 17.71 0.10 -10.49
N LYS A 41 18.84 0.69 -10.86
CA LYS A 41 19.01 2.14 -10.91
C LYS A 41 17.88 2.78 -11.74
N ASP A 42 17.28 3.83 -11.19
CA ASP A 42 16.17 4.58 -11.78
C ASP A 42 14.93 3.71 -12.09
N SER A 43 14.79 2.55 -11.44
CA SER A 43 13.69 1.59 -11.67
C SER A 43 12.86 1.36 -10.42
N ASP A 44 11.62 0.87 -10.61
CA ASP A 44 10.73 0.46 -9.53
C ASP A 44 11.09 -0.95 -9.04
N ILE A 45 11.46 -1.05 -7.76
CA ILE A 45 11.89 -2.29 -7.11
C ILE A 45 10.76 -3.00 -6.35
N THR A 46 9.53 -2.47 -6.33
CA THR A 46 8.44 -2.95 -5.46
C THR A 46 8.22 -4.46 -5.56
N LYS A 47 8.13 -4.99 -6.78
CA LYS A 47 7.88 -6.42 -6.99
C LYS A 47 9.01 -7.29 -6.46
N ASP A 48 10.25 -6.93 -6.75
CA ASP A 48 11.41 -7.73 -6.36
C ASP A 48 11.73 -7.56 -4.87
N PHE A 49 11.57 -6.35 -4.33
CA PHE A 49 11.76 -6.04 -2.92
C PHE A 49 10.77 -6.83 -2.05
N GLU A 50 9.49 -6.87 -2.42
CA GLU A 50 8.47 -7.67 -1.72
C GLU A 50 8.68 -9.18 -1.90
N LYS A 51 9.05 -9.63 -3.12
CA LYS A 51 9.34 -11.05 -3.39
C LYS A 51 10.51 -11.59 -2.57
N MET A 52 11.52 -10.76 -2.33
CA MET A 52 12.66 -11.11 -1.49
C MET A 52 12.36 -11.05 0.01
N ASN A 53 11.12 -10.67 0.38
CA ASN A 53 10.63 -10.62 1.75
C ASN A 53 11.54 -9.81 2.68
N HIS A 54 11.92 -8.61 2.24
CA HIS A 54 12.68 -7.67 3.07
C HIS A 54 11.90 -7.37 4.35
N SER A 55 12.63 -7.22 5.47
CA SER A 55 12.03 -6.93 6.76
C SER A 55 11.35 -5.56 6.79
N VAL A 56 10.40 -5.40 7.72
CA VAL A 56 9.78 -4.10 8.00
C VAL A 56 10.84 -3.05 8.38
N ASP A 57 11.89 -3.44 9.09
CA ASP A 57 13.01 -2.57 9.44
C ASP A 57 13.73 -2.01 8.20
N ALA A 58 13.94 -2.83 7.15
CA ALA A 58 14.53 -2.38 5.90
C ALA A 58 13.65 -1.34 5.18
N VAL A 59 12.32 -1.52 5.25
CA VAL A 59 11.35 -0.54 4.72
C VAL A 59 11.42 0.77 5.49
N VAL A 60 11.52 0.72 6.82
CA VAL A 60 11.64 1.91 7.68
C VAL A 60 12.97 2.63 7.41
N MET A 61 14.07 1.89 7.22
CA MET A 61 15.38 2.47 6.87
C MET A 61 15.33 3.26 5.56
N MET A 62 14.55 2.82 4.56
CA MET A 62 14.39 3.57 3.31
C MET A 62 13.79 4.97 3.54
N ASN A 63 13.03 5.20 4.61
CA ASN A 63 12.51 6.54 4.93
C ASN A 63 13.63 7.57 5.14
N GLU A 64 14.84 7.16 5.55
CA GLU A 64 15.99 8.05 5.70
C GLU A 64 16.47 8.63 4.36
N TRP A 65 16.20 7.93 3.25
CA TRP A 65 16.63 8.32 1.90
C TRP A 65 15.48 8.75 1.00
N LEU A 66 14.30 8.97 1.57
CA LEU A 66 13.13 9.44 0.85
C LEU A 66 13.38 10.85 0.27
N VAL A 67 13.25 10.98 -1.05
CA VAL A 67 13.38 12.25 -1.76
C VAL A 67 12.01 12.82 -2.10
N ASP A 68 11.07 11.97 -2.53
CA ASP A 68 9.72 12.37 -2.92
C ASP A 68 8.72 11.24 -2.65
N GLY A 69 7.53 11.59 -2.13
CA GLY A 69 6.50 10.64 -1.71
C GLY A 69 6.15 10.71 -0.21
N HIS A 70 5.75 9.58 0.37
CA HIS A 70 5.25 9.50 1.75
C HIS A 70 6.05 8.50 2.60
N ARG A 71 6.37 8.84 3.85
CA ARG A 71 7.08 7.91 4.75
C ARG A 71 6.16 6.75 5.12
N PHE A 72 6.75 5.57 5.31
CA PHE A 72 5.97 4.37 5.64
C PHE A 72 5.25 4.46 7.00
N ASP A 73 5.77 5.23 7.96
CA ASP A 73 5.13 5.47 9.25
C ASP A 73 3.84 6.31 9.12
N ASP A 74 3.79 7.23 8.16
CA ASP A 74 2.58 8.01 7.86
C ASP A 74 1.52 7.15 7.18
N ALA A 75 1.94 6.23 6.30
CA ALA A 75 1.06 5.25 5.68
C ALA A 75 0.52 4.24 6.68
N ALA A 76 1.33 3.81 7.66
CA ALA A 76 0.88 2.95 8.76
C ALA A 76 -0.08 3.68 9.71
N LYS A 77 0.10 4.98 9.97
CA LYS A 77 -0.92 5.77 10.71
C LYS A 77 -2.21 6.02 9.92
N ALA A 78 -2.12 6.10 8.60
CA ALA A 78 -3.30 6.15 7.73
C ALA A 78 -3.93 4.76 7.49
N ALA A 79 -3.22 3.67 7.81
CA ALA A 79 -3.65 2.30 7.62
C ALA A 79 -3.07 1.36 8.69
N VAL A 80 -3.70 1.25 9.85
CA VAL A 80 -3.60 0.05 10.71
C VAL A 80 -5.02 -0.35 11.15
N PRO A 81 -5.36 -1.65 11.15
CA PRO A 81 -4.46 -2.71 11.60
C PRO A 81 -4.05 -3.72 10.52
N VAL A 82 -2.75 -3.90 10.36
CA VAL A 82 -2.16 -5.20 9.99
C VAL A 82 -1.86 -5.90 11.31
N GLY A 83 -2.82 -6.72 11.75
CA GLY A 83 -2.56 -7.84 12.63
C GLY A 83 -2.15 -9.01 11.74
N GLU A 84 -0.98 -9.56 11.99
CA GLU A 84 -0.59 -10.88 11.52
C GLU A 84 -1.48 -11.91 12.23
N ASP A 85 -2.56 -12.30 11.56
CA ASP A 85 -3.16 -13.65 11.54
C ASP A 85 -4.42 -13.55 10.66
N THR A 86 -4.92 -14.66 10.14
CA THR A 86 -6.17 -14.76 9.35
C THR A 86 -5.99 -14.60 7.83
N MET A 87 -5.50 -15.69 7.22
CA MET A 87 -6.17 -16.21 6.01
C MET A 87 -7.69 -16.10 6.20
N LEU A 88 -8.43 -15.65 5.18
CA LEU A 88 -9.90 -15.47 5.09
C LEU A 88 -10.37 -13.99 5.00
N ALA A 89 -10.06 -13.28 3.92
CA ALA A 89 -10.72 -11.98 3.65
C ALA A 89 -10.85 -11.62 2.15
N GLU A 90 -11.02 -12.61 1.27
CA GLU A 90 -11.27 -12.36 -0.16
C GLU A 90 -12.77 -12.26 -0.55
N GLN A 91 -13.70 -12.39 0.40
CA GLN A 91 -15.15 -12.43 0.06
C GLN A 91 -15.94 -11.13 0.28
N GLU A 92 -15.45 -10.15 1.06
CA GLU A 92 -16.32 -9.03 1.49
C GLU A 92 -16.25 -7.77 0.62
N LYS A 93 -15.27 -7.64 -0.30
CA LYS A 93 -15.13 -6.44 -1.15
C LYS A 93 -16.17 -6.33 -2.28
N LYS A 94 -16.89 -7.41 -2.61
CA LYS A 94 -17.88 -7.39 -3.71
C LYS A 94 -19.28 -6.90 -3.27
N GLU A 95 -19.59 -6.95 -1.99
CA GLU A 95 -20.90 -6.53 -1.46
C GLU A 95 -20.95 -5.00 -1.23
N ALA A 96 -19.83 -4.39 -0.78
CA ALA A 96 -19.76 -2.96 -0.47
C ALA A 96 -19.87 -2.03 -1.71
N GLU A 97 -19.46 -2.49 -2.90
CA GLU A 97 -19.59 -1.74 -4.16
C GLU A 97 -21.03 -1.72 -4.70
N LYS A 98 -21.84 -2.76 -4.44
CA LYS A 98 -23.26 -2.78 -4.84
C LYS A 98 -24.11 -1.82 -3.99
N ALA A 99 -23.78 -1.67 -2.71
CA ALA A 99 -24.51 -0.80 -1.79
C ALA A 99 -24.42 0.70 -2.17
N LYS A 100 -23.32 1.15 -2.80
CA LYS A 100 -23.13 2.57 -3.17
C LYS A 100 -23.93 3.00 -4.41
N ARG A 101 -24.41 2.07 -5.24
CA ARG A 101 -25.16 2.40 -6.48
C ARG A 101 -26.64 2.73 -6.26
N TRP A 102 -27.22 2.40 -5.11
CA TRP A 102 -28.64 2.61 -4.85
C TRP A 102 -28.97 3.99 -4.25
N ASN A 103 -28.01 4.69 -3.65
CA ASN A 103 -28.23 6.00 -3.03
C ASN A 103 -28.37 7.19 -4.00
N ARG A 104 -28.28 6.97 -5.32
CA ARG A 104 -28.37 8.04 -6.34
C ARG A 104 -29.69 8.12 -7.09
N LEU A 105 -30.67 7.25 -6.81
CA LEU A 105 -31.94 7.18 -7.57
C LEU A 105 -33.22 7.38 -6.74
N ALA A 106 -33.13 7.59 -5.43
CA ALA A 106 -34.32 7.83 -4.59
C ALA A 106 -34.67 9.33 -4.48
N ILE A 107 -35.06 9.95 -5.61
CA ILE A 107 -35.93 11.14 -5.56
C ILE A 107 -37.35 10.58 -5.44
N GLY A 108 -37.98 10.85 -4.29
CA GLY A 108 -39.11 10.08 -3.80
C GLY A 108 -40.44 10.33 -4.50
N PHE A 109 -41.35 9.38 -4.29
CA PHE A 109 -42.79 9.60 -4.24
C PHE A 109 -43.42 8.64 -3.21
N GLY A 110 -44.02 9.23 -2.18
CA GLY A 110 -45.41 8.94 -1.79
C GLY A 110 -45.74 7.59 -1.14
N ILE A 111 -46.10 7.69 0.13
CA ILE A 111 -46.78 6.72 1.02
C ILE A 111 -48.04 6.10 0.39
N ALA A 112 -48.30 4.81 0.64
CA ALA A 112 -49.64 4.29 1.02
C ALA A 112 -49.55 2.85 1.57
N SER A 113 -49.61 2.73 2.89
CA SER A 113 -49.90 1.49 3.62
C SER A 113 -51.36 1.09 3.43
N ILE A 114 -51.65 -0.19 3.16
CA ILE A 114 -52.85 -0.85 3.71
C ILE A 114 -52.47 -2.28 4.11
N MET A 115 -52.58 -2.53 5.42
CA MET A 115 -52.63 -3.87 5.98
C MET A 115 -53.92 -4.57 5.56
N ALA A 116 -53.84 -5.84 5.18
CA ALA A 116 -54.94 -6.77 5.40
C ALA A 116 -54.36 -8.10 5.88
N ALA A 117 -54.69 -8.39 7.12
CA ALA A 117 -54.30 -9.56 7.87
C ALA A 117 -55.10 -10.81 7.43
N VAL A 118 -54.66 -11.97 7.98
CA VAL A 118 -55.46 -13.20 8.16
C VAL A 118 -55.55 -14.05 6.87
N GLN A 119 -55.14 -15.32 6.81
CA GLN A 119 -55.46 -16.40 7.73
C GLN A 119 -54.45 -17.57 7.64
N VAL A 120 -54.07 -18.09 8.80
CA VAL A 120 -53.49 -19.43 8.97
C VAL A 120 -54.61 -20.47 8.84
N ARG A 121 -54.45 -21.48 7.97
CA ARG A 121 -54.43 -22.90 8.39
C ARG A 121 -54.13 -23.85 7.23
N LYS A 122 -53.14 -24.72 7.47
CA LYS A 122 -52.94 -26.01 6.81
C LYS A 122 -54.19 -26.88 6.97
N HIS A 123 -54.64 -27.52 5.90
CA HIS A 123 -54.69 -28.99 5.81
C HIS A 123 -54.76 -29.45 4.35
#